data_AF-A0A7D9HVF5-F1
#
_entry.id   AF-A0A7D9HVF5-F1
#
_cell.length_a   1.000
_cell.length_b   1.000
_cell.length_c   1.000
_cell.angle_alpha   90.00
_cell.angle_beta   90.00
_cell.angle_gamma   90.00
#
_symmetry.space_group_name_H-M   'P 1'
#
loop_
_entity.id
_entity.type
_entity.pdbx_description
1 polymer ?
#
loop_
_entity_poly.entity_id
_entity_poly.type
_entity_poly.pdbx_seq_one_letter_code
_entity_poly.pdbx_strand_id
1 'polypeptide(L)' 'MQGYKCSVKKRMLYSTCKAPLLAGLEEDLKIEIPKKIEIENTEEITENQLHPKKILHQPRFAKPKRAQARGARRLL' A
#
# COMPACT_ATOMS: atom_id res chain seq x y z
N MET A 1 -13.03 -2.05 -24.58
CA MET A 1 -12.75 -1.86 -23.15
C MET A 1 -13.15 -3.12 -22.39
N GLN A 2 -12.27 -4.11 -22.34
CA GLN A 2 -12.48 -5.38 -21.62
C GLN A 2 -11.54 -5.39 -20.42
N GLY A 3 -12.06 -5.57 -19.20
CA GLY A 3 -11.23 -5.63 -17.99
C GLY A 3 -11.96 -5.29 -16.68
N TYR A 4 -13.05 -4.52 -16.72
CA TYR A 4 -13.80 -4.16 -15.51
C TYR A 4 -15.23 -4.71 -15.56
N LYS A 5 -15.63 -5.43 -14.50
CA LYS A 5 -17.02 -5.93 -14.33
C LYS A 5 -18.05 -4.80 -14.13
N CYS A 6 -17.59 -3.62 -13.71
CA CYS A 6 -18.42 -2.47 -13.36
C CYS A 6 -18.28 -1.32 -14.36
N SER A 7 -19.37 -0.59 -14.60
CA SER A 7 -19.36 0.58 -15.50
C SER A 7 -18.52 1.73 -14.93
N VAL A 8 -18.02 2.60 -15.81
CA VAL A 8 -17.23 3.79 -15.41
C VAL A 8 -18.02 4.64 -14.42
N LYS A 9 -19.32 4.87 -14.67
CA LYS A 9 -20.20 5.61 -13.76
C LYS A 9 -20.22 5.01 -12.35
N LYS A 10 -20.35 3.69 -12.23
CA LYS A 10 -20.36 3.01 -10.92
C LYS A 10 -19.02 3.20 -10.21
N ARG A 11 -17.90 2.96 -10.88
CA ARG A 11 -16.56 3.13 -10.27
C ARG A 11 -16.34 4.56 -9.76
N MET A 12 -16.75 5.55 -10.55
CA MET A 12 -16.63 6.95 -10.14
C MET A 12 -17.52 7.29 -8.96
N LEU A 13 -18.79 6.87 -8.97
CA LEU A 13 -19.70 7.10 -7.84
C LEU A 13 -19.16 6.50 -6.54
N TYR A 14 -18.72 5.24 -6.53
CA TYR A 14 -18.19 4.61 -5.33
C TYR A 14 -16.91 5.30 -4.83
N SER A 15 -16.05 5.79 -5.72
CA SER A 15 -14.85 6.54 -5.35
C SER A 15 -15.20 7.93 -4.77
N THR A 16 -16.10 8.68 -5.41
CA THR A 16 -16.50 10.02 -4.99
C THR A 16 -17.28 9.99 -3.67
N CYS A 17 -18.20 9.05 -3.48
CA CYS A 17 -19.06 8.98 -2.30
C CYS A 17 -18.35 8.44 -1.05
N LYS A 18 -17.19 7.78 -1.20
CA LYS A 18 -16.44 7.20 -0.07
C LYS A 18 -16.03 8.25 0.96
N ALA A 19 -15.44 9.36 0.51
CA ALA A 19 -14.92 10.40 1.39
C ALA A 19 -16.02 11.05 2.29
N PRO A 20 -17.13 11.57 1.74
CA PRO A 20 -18.16 12.19 2.57
C PRO A 20 -18.86 11.18 3.49
N LEU A 21 -19.00 9.93 3.08
CA LEU A 21 -19.57 8.88 3.94
C LEU A 21 -18.70 8.65 5.17
N LEU A 22 -17.38 8.47 5.00
CA LEU A 22 -16.48 8.23 6.13
C LEU A 22 -16.40 9.44 7.06
N ALA A 23 -16.43 10.65 6.52
CA ALA A 23 -16.47 11.88 7.32
C ALA A 23 -17.71 11.92 8.23
N GLY A 24 -18.90 11.65 7.71
CA GLY A 24 -20.12 11.61 8.53
C GLY A 24 -20.10 10.51 9.60
N LEU A 25 -19.52 9.35 9.31
CA LEU A 25 -19.35 8.28 10.31
C LEU A 25 -18.40 8.68 11.45
N GLU A 26 -17.31 9.39 11.12
CA GLU A 26 -16.32 9.85 12.09
C GLU A 26 -16.88 11.04 12.92
N GLU A 27 -17.59 11.97 12.29
CA GLU A 27 -18.12 13.19 12.94
C GLU A 27 -19.42 12.95 13.73
N ASP A 28 -20.44 12.36 13.08
CA ASP A 28 -21.78 12.23 13.66
C ASP A 28 -21.88 11.05 14.62
N LEU A 29 -21.23 9.94 14.26
CA LEU A 29 -21.31 8.68 15.01
C LEU A 29 -20.07 8.37 15.85
N LYS A 30 -19.02 9.19 15.74
CA LYS A 30 -17.75 9.03 16.48
C LYS A 30 -17.13 7.65 16.33
N ILE A 31 -17.29 7.04 15.15
CA ILE A 31 -16.72 5.73 14.84
C ILE A 31 -15.26 5.92 14.45
N GLU A 32 -14.35 5.25 15.16
CA GLU A 32 -12.94 5.21 14.78
C GLU A 32 -12.72 4.19 13.66
N ILE A 33 -12.17 4.64 12.53
CA ILE A 33 -11.84 3.78 11.38
C ILE A 33 -10.31 3.56 11.36
N PRO A 34 -9.82 2.43 11.89
CA PRO A 34 -8.38 2.22 12.07
C PRO A 34 -7.63 1.96 10.76
N LYS A 35 -8.32 1.48 9.72
CA LYS A 35 -7.70 1.13 8.44
C LYS A 35 -8.69 1.22 7.29
N LYS A 36 -8.25 1.80 6.18
CA LYS A 36 -9.02 1.94 4.93
C LYS A 36 -8.32 1.08 3.87
N ILE A 37 -8.99 0.03 3.38
CA ILE A 37 -8.44 -0.93 2.41
C ILE A 37 -9.31 -0.90 1.15
N GLU A 38 -8.67 -0.89 -0.01
CA GLU A 38 -9.32 -1.02 -1.32
C GLU A 38 -8.83 -2.31 -1.96
N ILE A 39 -9.76 -3.13 -2.44
CA ILE A 39 -9.52 -4.45 -3.03
C ILE A 39 -10.30 -4.58 -4.33
N GLU A 40 -9.75 -5.33 -5.28
CA GLU A 40 -10.46 -5.67 -6.52
C GLU A 40 -11.24 -6.98 -6.39
N ASN A 41 -10.70 -7.94 -5.63
CA ASN A 41 -11.33 -9.23 -5.36
C ASN A 41 -11.32 -9.59 -3.86
N THR A 42 -12.36 -10.29 -3.41
CA THR A 42 -12.54 -10.69 -1.99
C THR A 42 -11.47 -11.69 -1.52
N GLU A 43 -10.88 -12.45 -2.45
CA GLU A 43 -9.81 -13.42 -2.17
C GLU A 43 -8.49 -12.77 -1.74
N GLU A 44 -8.32 -11.47 -1.96
CA GLU A 44 -7.10 -10.73 -1.59
C GLU A 44 -7.02 -10.47 -0.08
N ILE A 45 -8.13 -10.57 0.65
CA ILE A 45 -8.17 -10.33 2.09
C ILE A 45 -7.54 -11.52 2.82
N THR A 46 -6.23 -11.43 3.07
CA THR A 46 -5.49 -12.37 3.91
C THR A 46 -5.14 -11.73 5.25
N GLU A 47 -5.10 -12.51 6.34
CA GLU A 47 -4.74 -12.03 7.69
C GLU A 47 -3.41 -11.24 7.74
N ASN A 48 -2.44 -11.63 6.90
CA ASN A 48 -1.14 -10.96 6.80
C ASN A 48 -1.22 -9.53 6.24
N GLN A 49 -2.23 -9.20 5.43
CA GLN A 49 -2.45 -7.83 4.93
C GLN A 49 -3.14 -6.96 5.98
N LEU A 50 -4.03 -7.56 6.77
CA LEU A 50 -4.70 -6.88 7.87
C LEU A 50 -3.68 -6.46 8.95
N HIS A 51 -2.73 -7.35 9.27
CA HIS A 51 -1.66 -7.12 10.23
C HIS A 51 -0.28 -7.32 9.57
N PRO A 52 0.30 -6.29 8.93
CA PRO A 52 1.55 -6.44 8.20
C PRO A 52 2.67 -6.85 9.15
N LYS A 53 3.30 -7.99 8.85
CA LYS A 53 4.50 -8.45 9.58
C LYS A 53 5.64 -7.48 9.28
N LYS A 54 6.28 -6.96 10.32
CA LYS A 54 7.46 -6.10 10.19
C LYS A 54 8.60 -6.95 9.61
N ILE A 55 8.94 -6.74 8.34
CA ILE A 55 10.11 -7.39 7.73
C ILE A 55 11.34 -6.67 8.29
N LEU A 56 11.94 -7.24 9.34
CA LEU A 56 13.11 -6.64 10.03
C LEU A 56 14.37 -6.58 9.16
N HIS A 57 14.47 -7.41 8.13
CA HIS A 57 15.67 -7.56 7.33
C HIS A 57 15.38 -7.41 5.84
N GLN A 58 15.84 -6.30 5.25
CA GLN A 58 15.90 -6.16 3.80
C GLN A 58 17.28 -6.66 3.34
N PRO A 59 17.38 -7.86 2.74
CA PRO A 59 18.66 -8.35 2.24
C PRO A 59 19.16 -7.40 1.15
N ARG A 60 20.26 -6.70 1.43
CA ARG A 60 20.95 -5.90 0.42
C ARG A 60 21.87 -6.81 -0.37
N PHE A 61 21.78 -6.73 -1.69
CA PHE A 61 22.75 -7.40 -2.56
C PHE A 61 24.17 -6.93 -2.23
N ALA A 62 25.10 -7.87 -2.12
CA ALA A 62 26.49 -7.56 -1.87
C ALA A 62 27.04 -6.70 -3.02
N LYS A 63 27.79 -5.64 -2.70
CA LYS A 63 28.47 -4.85 -3.75
C LYS A 63 29.44 -5.77 -4.52
N PRO A 64 29.56 -5.64 -5.85
CA PRO A 64 30.51 -6.42 -6.62
C PRO A 64 31.94 -6.17 -6.15
N LYS A 65 32.82 -7.17 -6.33
CA LYS A 65 34.24 -7.08 -5.94
C LYS A 65 34.88 -5.85 -6.60
N ARG A 66 35.52 -4.99 -5.79
CA ARG A 66 36.24 -3.81 -6.28
C ARG A 66 37.47 -4.26 -7.09
N ALA A 67 37.81 -3.53 -8.15
CA ALA A 67 39.07 -3.73 -8.88
C ALA A 67 40.28 -3.58 -7.92
N GLN A 68 41.22 -4.53 -8.00
CA GLN A 68 42.33 -4.69 -7.05
C GLN A 68 43.32 -3.50 -7.00
N ALA A 69 43.32 -2.61 -8.00
CA ALA A 69 44.33 -1.55 -8.16
C ALA A 69 43.88 -0.13 -7.74
N ARG A 70 42.74 0.04 -7.06
CA ARG A 70 42.30 1.37 -6.59
C ARG A 70 42.59 1.52 -5.09
N GLY A 71 43.55 2.40 -4.76
CA GLY A 71 43.99 2.71 -3.39
C GLY A 71 42.88 3.10 -2.40
N ALA A 72 43.29 3.37 -1.16
CA ALA A 72 42.39 3.63 -0.04
C ALA A 72 41.39 4.77 -0.33
N ARG A 73 40.15 4.60 0.14
CA ARG A 73 39.11 5.63 0.03
C ARG A 73 39.47 6.76 0.98
N ARG A 74 39.67 7.97 0.46
CA ARG A 74 39.94 9.16 1.28
C ARG A 74 38.64 9.54 2.03
N LEU A 75 38.77 9.83 3.32
CA LEU A 75 37.74 10.54 4.08
C LEU A 75 37.93 12.03 3.75
N LEU A 76 36.85 12.69 3.34
CA LEU A 76 36.77 14.15 3.27
C LEU A 76 36.05 14.63 4.53
#